data_AF-A0A4S9KKI8-F1
#
_entry.id   AF-A0A4S9KKI8-F1
#
_cell.length_a   1.000
_cell.length_b   1.000
_cell.length_c   1.000
_cell.angle_alpha   90.00
_cell.angle_beta   90.00
_cell.angle_gamma   90.00
#
_symmetry.space_group_name_H-M   'P 1'
#
loop_
_entity.id
_entity.type
_entity.pdbx_description
1 polymer ?
#
loop_
_entity_poly.entity_id
_entity_poly.type
_entity_poly.pdbx_seq_one_letter_code
_entity_poly.pdbx_strand_id
1 'polypeptide(L)'
;DVEAHSIRNSEDGATKRPRLDIQEQIKRAGILAEQLRDTVGKDNVDSKTTAANQIASQELVRIFESMQEQTADTSKSVDGLIEAHIKVEVKTMMDFLVTHANSRYGNLCYQISAHLKPQDVTQRAAICRKVQEKMEGVNSGDYVAKIKEAIKETLAVELQNGVRNDFQVMMKDH
;
A
#
# COMPACT_ATOMS: atom_id res chain seq x y z
N ASP A 1 -20.07 52.73 6.69
CA ASP A 1 -18.83 52.34 7.38
C ASP A 1 -18.32 51.02 6.87
N VAL A 2 -17.04 51.04 6.47
CA VAL A 2 -16.34 50.02 5.70
C VAL A 2 -15.42 49.27 6.67
N GLU A 3 -15.70 48.00 6.90
CA GLU A 3 -14.85 47.03 7.63
C GLU A 3 -14.83 45.74 6.79
N ALA A 4 -13.73 45.03 6.57
CA ALA A 4 -12.34 45.18 6.96
C ALA A 4 -11.48 44.47 5.90
N HIS A 5 -10.38 45.11 5.50
CA HIS A 5 -9.31 44.46 4.74
C HIS A 5 -8.63 43.40 5.61
N SER A 6 -8.65 42.14 5.17
CA SER A 6 -7.65 41.15 5.59
C SER A 6 -7.03 40.52 4.35
N ILE A 7 -6.07 41.26 3.80
CA ILE A 7 -5.10 40.73 2.85
C ILE A 7 -4.12 39.91 3.68
N ARG A 8 -4.25 38.58 3.67
CA ARG A 8 -3.13 37.68 3.96
C ARG A 8 -2.48 37.29 2.65
N ASN A 9 -1.61 38.19 2.18
CA ASN A 9 -0.53 37.85 1.28
C ASN A 9 0.48 37.03 2.10
N SER A 10 0.33 35.72 2.11
CA SER A 10 1.44 34.83 2.46
C SER A 10 2.27 34.66 1.19
N GLU A 11 3.24 35.55 1.04
CA GLU A 11 4.42 35.31 0.21
C GLU A 11 5.12 34.05 0.74
N ASP A 12 4.91 32.92 0.07
CA ASP A 12 5.92 31.87 0.03
C ASP A 12 6.44 31.81 -1.41
N GLY A 13 7.38 32.72 -1.67
CA GLY A 13 8.14 32.85 -2.91
C GLY A 13 9.15 31.72 -3.12
N ALA A 14 8.82 30.49 -2.75
CA ALA A 14 9.44 29.33 -3.35
C ALA A 14 8.89 29.23 -4.77
N THR A 15 9.66 29.72 -5.75
CA THR A 15 9.49 29.39 -7.17
C THR A 15 9.55 27.87 -7.26
N LYS A 16 8.41 27.20 -7.07
CA LYS A 16 8.27 25.76 -7.22
C LYS A 16 8.57 25.47 -8.69
N ARG A 17 9.83 25.13 -8.97
CA ARG A 17 10.24 24.62 -10.27
C ARG A 17 9.23 23.54 -10.66
N PRO A 18 8.84 23.43 -11.94
CA PRO A 18 7.93 22.40 -12.39
C PRO A 18 8.39 21.04 -11.83
N ARG A 19 7.48 20.31 -11.18
CA ARG A 19 7.75 18.95 -10.71
C ARG A 19 8.10 18.11 -11.94
N LEU A 20 9.40 17.89 -12.17
CA LEU A 20 9.91 17.04 -13.24
C LEU A 20 9.43 15.61 -13.01
N ASP A 21 9.15 14.90 -14.10
CA ASP A 21 8.84 13.47 -14.08
C ASP A 21 9.99 12.66 -13.44
N ILE A 22 9.71 11.51 -12.85
CA ILE A 22 10.74 10.73 -12.14
C ILE A 22 11.87 10.29 -13.06
N GLN A 23 11.59 10.04 -14.36
CA GLN A 23 12.64 9.74 -15.35
C GLN A 23 13.52 10.97 -15.62
N GLU A 24 12.92 12.16 -15.69
CA GLU A 24 13.66 13.41 -15.86
C GLU A 24 14.50 13.75 -14.62
N GLN A 25 13.99 13.45 -13.41
CA GLN A 25 14.72 13.59 -12.15
C GLN A 25 15.94 12.66 -12.11
N ILE A 26 15.78 11.38 -12.48
CA ILE A 26 16.89 10.42 -12.58
C ILE A 26 17.94 10.89 -13.60
N LYS A 27 17.50 11.33 -14.78
CA LYS A 27 18.40 11.84 -15.82
C LYS A 27 19.19 13.06 -15.33
N ARG A 28 18.53 13.99 -14.64
CA ARG A 28 19.15 15.19 -14.08
C ARG A 28 20.13 14.85 -12.96
N ALA A 29 19.77 13.90 -12.09
CA ALA A 29 20.69 13.41 -11.06
C ALA A 29 21.93 12.74 -11.67
N GLY A 30 21.78 11.97 -12.75
CA GLY A 30 22.91 11.38 -13.47
C GLY A 30 23.90 12.43 -13.97
N ILE A 31 23.41 13.50 -14.61
CA ILE A 31 24.25 14.61 -15.10
C ILE A 31 24.95 15.33 -13.94
N LEU A 32 24.22 15.63 -12.85
CA LEU A 32 24.80 16.32 -11.69
C LEU A 32 25.85 15.45 -10.98
N ALA A 33 25.62 14.15 -10.87
CA ALA A 33 26.58 13.22 -10.29
C ALA A 33 27.84 13.09 -11.16
N GLU A 34 27.70 13.10 -12.48
CA GLU A 34 28.82 13.14 -13.43
C GLU A 34 29.65 14.43 -13.28
N GLN A 35 28.98 15.60 -13.19
CA GLN A 35 29.64 16.89 -12.94
C GLN A 35 30.44 16.90 -11.62
N LEU A 36 29.89 16.31 -10.56
CA LEU A 36 30.59 16.17 -9.28
C LEU A 36 31.76 15.20 -9.39
N ARG A 37 31.58 14.05 -10.04
CA ARG A 37 32.65 13.06 -10.24
C ARG A 37 33.83 13.66 -10.99
N ASP A 38 33.59 14.43 -12.04
CA ASP A 38 34.63 14.99 -12.93
C ASP A 38 35.42 16.16 -12.30
N THR A 39 34.99 16.61 -11.11
CA THR A 39 35.67 17.63 -10.30
C THR A 39 36.36 17.05 -9.05
N VAL A 40 35.98 15.84 -8.61
CA VAL A 40 36.68 15.10 -7.55
C VAL A 40 38.05 14.66 -8.05
N GLY A 41 39.12 15.12 -7.37
CA GLY A 41 40.51 14.80 -7.71
C GLY A 41 41.26 15.89 -8.49
N LYS A 42 40.66 17.06 -8.71
CA LYS A 42 41.38 18.26 -9.17
C LYS A 42 41.82 19.07 -7.95
N ASP A 43 43.12 19.25 -7.74
CA ASP A 43 43.67 19.96 -6.58
C ASP A 43 43.54 21.50 -6.68
N ASN A 44 43.22 22.03 -7.85
CA ASN A 44 43.14 23.47 -8.10
C ASN A 44 41.81 23.84 -8.78
N VAL A 45 40.72 23.74 -8.02
CA VAL A 45 39.36 24.07 -8.45
C VAL A 45 39.09 25.54 -8.17
N ASP A 46 38.68 26.31 -9.20
CA ASP A 46 38.36 27.73 -9.01
C ASP A 46 37.08 27.91 -8.14
N SER A 47 36.92 29.10 -7.54
CA SER A 47 35.79 29.35 -6.62
C SER A 47 34.42 29.22 -7.30
N LYS A 48 34.35 29.41 -8.62
CA LYS A 48 33.12 29.25 -9.41
C LYS A 48 32.74 27.79 -9.52
N THR A 49 33.71 26.91 -9.72
CA THR A 49 33.51 25.46 -9.81
C THR A 49 33.19 24.89 -8.43
N THR A 50 33.80 25.41 -7.35
CA THR A 50 33.40 25.07 -5.97
C THR A 50 31.93 25.44 -5.69
N ALA A 51 31.52 26.66 -6.05
CA ALA A 51 30.12 27.09 -5.89
C ALA A 51 29.15 26.25 -6.75
N ALA A 52 29.52 25.94 -8.00
CA ALA A 52 28.74 25.08 -8.88
C ALA A 52 28.57 23.66 -8.31
N ASN A 53 29.63 23.08 -7.75
CA ASN A 53 29.59 21.77 -7.08
C ASN A 53 28.69 21.77 -5.84
N GLN A 54 28.72 22.85 -5.07
CA GLN A 54 27.87 22.99 -3.90
C GLN A 54 26.39 23.09 -4.30
N ILE A 55 26.08 23.83 -5.36
CA ILE A 55 24.74 23.92 -5.96
C ILE A 55 24.31 22.56 -6.53
N ALA A 56 25.20 21.85 -7.24
CA ALA A 56 24.90 20.54 -7.81
C ALA A 56 24.62 19.49 -6.73
N SER A 57 25.40 19.49 -5.64
CA SER A 57 25.19 18.59 -4.50
C SER A 57 23.86 18.86 -3.80
N GLN A 58 23.53 20.13 -3.56
CA GLN A 58 22.23 20.50 -2.99
C GLN A 58 21.06 20.13 -3.90
N GLU A 59 21.22 20.27 -5.21
CA GLU A 59 20.19 19.86 -6.16
C GLU A 59 20.02 18.33 -6.20
N LEU A 60 21.10 17.56 -6.08
CA LEU A 60 21.01 16.10 -5.95
C LEU A 60 20.24 15.68 -4.71
N VAL A 61 20.52 16.29 -3.55
CA VAL A 61 19.77 16.01 -2.31
C VAL A 61 18.28 16.30 -2.51
N ARG A 62 17.93 17.46 -3.08
CA ARG A 62 16.53 17.81 -3.40
C ARG A 62 15.88 16.81 -4.35
N ILE A 63 16.59 16.34 -5.37
CA ILE A 63 16.09 15.31 -6.28
C ILE A 63 15.82 14.00 -5.53
N PHE A 64 16.75 13.54 -4.69
CA PHE A 64 16.57 12.31 -3.92
C PHE A 64 15.41 12.40 -2.92
N GLU A 65 15.25 13.53 -2.23
CA GLU A 65 14.10 13.77 -1.34
C GLU A 65 12.77 13.74 -2.12
N SER A 66 12.71 14.41 -3.28
CA SER A 66 11.52 14.39 -4.14
C SER A 66 11.21 12.98 -4.65
N MET A 67 12.22 12.21 -5.05
CA MET A 67 12.03 10.84 -5.52
C MET A 67 11.55 9.92 -4.40
N GLN A 68 12.07 10.10 -3.18
CA GLN A 68 11.65 9.34 -2.00
C GLN A 68 10.18 9.64 -1.66
N GLU A 69 9.78 10.93 -1.66
CA GLU A 69 8.38 11.34 -1.43
C GLU A 69 7.44 10.69 -2.45
N GLN A 70 7.75 10.80 -3.75
CA GLN A 70 6.94 10.22 -4.82
C GLN A 70 6.85 8.68 -4.73
N THR A 71 7.96 8.03 -4.37
CA THR A 71 7.99 6.57 -4.18
C THR A 71 7.13 6.16 -2.98
N ALA A 72 7.20 6.90 -1.87
CA ALA A 72 6.38 6.65 -0.70
C ALA A 72 4.89 6.83 -0.99
N ASP A 73 4.51 7.87 -1.73
CA ASP A 73 3.10 8.09 -2.11
C ASP A 73 2.60 7.04 -3.09
N THR A 74 3.44 6.61 -4.04
CA THR A 74 3.12 5.47 -4.92
C THR A 74 2.93 4.19 -4.12
N SER A 75 3.81 3.92 -3.14
CA SER A 75 3.69 2.76 -2.24
C SER A 75 2.35 2.76 -1.51
N LYS A 76 1.97 3.88 -0.87
CA LYS A 76 0.67 4.02 -0.20
C LYS A 76 -0.50 3.76 -1.15
N SER A 77 -0.42 4.24 -2.39
CA SER A 77 -1.48 4.01 -3.38
C SER A 77 -1.57 2.54 -3.79
N VAL A 78 -0.44 1.85 -3.92
CA VAL A 78 -0.40 0.41 -4.22
C VAL A 78 -0.95 -0.38 -3.04
N ASP A 79 -0.59 -0.03 -1.81
CA ASP A 79 -1.14 -0.64 -0.59
C ASP A 79 -2.66 -0.49 -0.53
N GLY A 80 -3.19 0.71 -0.84
CA GLY A 80 -4.62 0.95 -0.93
C GLY A 80 -5.31 0.13 -2.02
N LEU A 81 -4.65 -0.09 -3.16
CA LEU A 81 -5.16 -0.95 -4.24
C LEU A 81 -5.20 -2.42 -3.82
N ILE A 82 -4.15 -2.90 -3.15
CA ILE A 82 -4.08 -4.25 -2.58
C ILE A 82 -5.22 -4.47 -1.58
N GLU A 83 -5.41 -3.53 -0.66
CA GLU A 83 -6.51 -3.57 0.31
C GLU A 83 -7.88 -3.63 -0.38
N ALA A 84 -8.10 -2.79 -1.39
CA ALA A 84 -9.35 -2.80 -2.16
C ALA A 84 -9.55 -4.15 -2.88
N HIS A 85 -8.51 -4.72 -3.47
CA HIS A 85 -8.56 -6.01 -4.14
C HIS A 85 -8.91 -7.15 -3.16
N ILE A 86 -8.27 -7.19 -1.98
CA ILE A 86 -8.59 -8.15 -0.92
C ILE A 86 -10.06 -8.05 -0.53
N LYS A 87 -10.58 -6.84 -0.28
CA LYS A 87 -11.99 -6.64 0.12
C LYS A 87 -12.97 -7.18 -0.92
N VAL A 88 -12.72 -6.90 -2.21
CA VAL A 88 -13.57 -7.37 -3.31
C VAL A 88 -13.50 -8.89 -3.45
N GLU A 89 -12.31 -9.47 -3.42
CA GLU A 89 -12.12 -10.91 -3.62
C GLU A 89 -12.69 -11.72 -2.43
N VAL A 90 -12.51 -11.25 -1.19
CA VAL A 90 -13.11 -11.87 0.01
C VAL A 90 -14.63 -11.89 -0.13
N LYS A 91 -15.25 -10.74 -0.45
CA LYS A 91 -16.70 -10.68 -0.67
C LYS A 91 -17.13 -11.66 -1.74
N THR A 92 -16.44 -11.67 -2.88
CA THR A 92 -16.78 -12.52 -4.03
C THR A 92 -16.70 -14.01 -3.68
N MET A 93 -15.63 -14.44 -2.99
CA MET A 93 -15.48 -15.83 -2.57
C MET A 93 -16.53 -16.24 -1.52
N MET A 94 -16.84 -15.38 -0.55
CA MET A 94 -17.86 -15.68 0.45
C MET A 94 -19.27 -15.73 -0.15
N ASP A 95 -19.60 -14.82 -1.06
CA ASP A 95 -20.87 -14.84 -1.80
C ASP A 95 -21.00 -16.10 -2.68
N PHE A 96 -19.89 -16.51 -3.32
CA PHE A 96 -19.81 -17.76 -4.07
C PHE A 96 -20.07 -18.96 -3.17
N LEU A 97 -19.42 -19.03 -2.00
CA LEU A 97 -19.59 -20.14 -1.04
C LEU A 97 -21.05 -20.29 -0.59
N VAL A 98 -21.73 -19.17 -0.27
CA VAL A 98 -23.15 -19.19 0.10
C VAL A 98 -23.99 -19.71 -1.06
N THR A 99 -23.81 -19.14 -2.25
CA THR A 99 -24.61 -19.48 -3.43
C THR A 99 -24.46 -20.95 -3.81
N HIS A 100 -23.23 -21.46 -3.83
CA HIS A 100 -22.95 -22.84 -4.18
C HIS A 100 -23.41 -23.82 -3.09
N ALA A 101 -23.12 -23.54 -1.81
CA ALA A 101 -23.50 -24.43 -0.72
C ALA A 101 -25.02 -24.51 -0.56
N ASN A 102 -25.74 -23.41 -0.75
CA ASN A 102 -27.21 -23.39 -0.65
C ASN A 102 -27.88 -24.30 -1.69
N SER A 103 -27.27 -24.47 -2.86
CA SER A 103 -27.85 -25.28 -3.95
C SER A 103 -27.68 -26.80 -3.79
N ARG A 104 -26.69 -27.26 -3.02
CA ARG A 104 -26.29 -28.69 -2.98
C ARG A 104 -25.94 -29.24 -1.59
N TYR A 105 -25.65 -28.40 -0.61
CA TYR A 105 -25.07 -28.79 0.67
C TYR A 105 -25.69 -28.01 1.84
N GLY A 106 -26.95 -28.29 2.17
CA GLY A 106 -27.69 -27.54 3.21
C GLY A 106 -26.95 -27.42 4.55
N ASN A 107 -26.38 -28.54 5.05
CA ASN A 107 -25.60 -28.52 6.29
C ASN A 107 -24.34 -27.65 6.17
N LEU A 108 -23.61 -27.74 5.05
CA LEU A 108 -22.43 -26.90 4.83
C LEU A 108 -22.81 -25.42 4.70
N CYS A 109 -23.94 -25.11 4.07
CA CYS A 109 -24.46 -23.75 3.94
C CYS A 109 -24.78 -23.14 5.31
N TYR A 110 -25.38 -23.93 6.22
CA TYR A 110 -25.60 -23.52 7.60
C TYR A 110 -24.29 -23.19 8.31
N GLN A 111 -23.29 -24.08 8.23
CA GLN A 111 -21.98 -23.91 8.85
C GLN A 111 -21.23 -22.68 8.32
N ILE A 112 -21.24 -22.45 7.01
CA ILE A 112 -20.70 -21.24 6.38
C ILE A 112 -21.40 -19.99 6.92
N SER A 113 -22.73 -20.01 7.00
CA SER A 113 -23.50 -18.85 7.47
C SER A 113 -23.25 -18.55 8.94
N ALA A 114 -23.14 -19.58 9.77
CA ALA A 114 -22.92 -19.46 11.22
C ALA A 114 -21.51 -18.96 11.56
N HIS A 115 -20.48 -19.50 10.92
CA HIS A 115 -19.09 -19.26 11.31
C HIS A 115 -18.36 -18.22 10.47
N LEU A 116 -18.63 -18.16 9.16
CA LEU A 116 -18.00 -17.16 8.30
C LEU A 116 -18.81 -15.87 8.20
N LYS A 117 -20.12 -15.92 8.53
CA LYS A 117 -21.08 -14.80 8.46
C LYS A 117 -20.90 -13.91 7.22
N PRO A 118 -21.07 -14.44 6.00
CA PRO A 118 -20.78 -13.74 4.75
C PRO A 118 -21.47 -12.39 4.56
N GLN A 119 -22.64 -12.19 5.18
CA GLN A 119 -23.40 -10.95 5.09
C GLN A 119 -22.97 -9.88 6.10
N ASP A 120 -22.23 -10.27 7.15
CA ASP A 120 -21.77 -9.37 8.21
C ASP A 120 -20.54 -8.57 7.74
N VAL A 121 -20.69 -7.25 7.68
CA VAL A 121 -19.62 -6.33 7.26
C VAL A 121 -18.42 -6.40 8.19
N THR A 122 -18.65 -6.51 9.50
CA THR A 122 -17.60 -6.56 10.53
C THR A 122 -16.81 -7.86 10.41
N GLN A 123 -17.50 -8.98 10.21
CA GLN A 123 -16.84 -10.26 10.00
C GLN A 123 -16.02 -10.28 8.71
N ARG A 124 -16.56 -9.73 7.61
CA ARG A 124 -15.81 -9.60 6.36
C ARG A 124 -14.55 -8.73 6.54
N ALA A 125 -14.65 -7.63 7.28
CA ALA A 125 -13.51 -6.79 7.59
C ALA A 125 -12.45 -7.54 8.43
N ALA A 126 -12.87 -8.33 9.42
CA ALA A 126 -11.96 -9.16 10.21
C ALA A 126 -11.22 -10.21 9.35
N ILE A 127 -11.91 -10.84 8.40
CA ILE A 127 -11.29 -11.77 7.44
C ILE A 127 -10.31 -11.02 6.54
N CYS A 128 -10.68 -9.84 6.01
CA CYS A 128 -9.77 -9.02 5.21
C CYS A 128 -8.50 -8.68 5.98
N ARG A 129 -8.60 -8.33 7.27
CA ARG A 129 -7.44 -8.05 8.11
C ARG A 129 -6.52 -9.27 8.26
N LYS A 130 -7.08 -10.45 8.52
CA LYS A 130 -6.29 -11.70 8.60
C LYS A 130 -5.59 -12.03 7.27
N VAL A 131 -6.23 -11.74 6.14
CA VAL A 131 -5.62 -11.89 4.81
C VAL A 131 -4.50 -10.87 4.60
N GLN A 132 -4.70 -9.62 5.01
CA GLN A 132 -3.66 -8.59 4.97
C GLN A 132 -2.44 -9.00 5.80
N GLU A 133 -2.64 -9.44 7.04
CA GLU A 133 -1.59 -9.94 7.94
C GLU A 133 -0.80 -11.11 7.28
N LYS A 134 -1.48 -12.02 6.56
CA LYS A 134 -0.83 -13.10 5.79
C LYS A 134 -0.05 -12.62 4.56
N MET A 135 -0.43 -11.48 3.99
CA MET A 135 0.20 -10.90 2.80
C MET A 135 1.34 -9.95 3.15
N GLU A 136 1.52 -9.59 4.42
CA GLU A 136 2.65 -8.77 4.88
C GLU A 136 3.99 -9.42 4.49
N GLY A 137 4.84 -8.65 3.80
CA GLY A 137 6.16 -9.11 3.38
C GLY A 137 6.17 -10.11 2.22
N VAL A 138 5.02 -10.43 1.61
CA VAL A 138 4.97 -11.29 0.42
C VAL A 138 5.62 -10.56 -0.76
N ASN A 139 6.74 -11.08 -1.24
CA ASN A 139 7.37 -10.62 -2.47
C ASN A 139 7.09 -11.63 -3.58
N SER A 140 6.11 -11.33 -4.44
CA SER A 140 5.68 -12.21 -5.53
C SER A 140 5.37 -11.40 -6.78
N GLY A 141 5.89 -11.85 -7.94
CA GLY A 141 5.48 -11.32 -9.25
C GLY A 141 4.03 -11.66 -9.61
N ASP A 142 3.42 -12.64 -8.94
CA ASP A 142 2.00 -12.99 -9.05
C ASP A 142 1.29 -12.74 -7.72
N TYR A 143 1.07 -11.46 -7.43
CA TYR A 143 0.46 -11.02 -6.17
C TYR A 143 -1.03 -11.40 -6.10
N VAL A 144 -1.71 -11.43 -7.24
CA VAL A 144 -3.14 -11.76 -7.34
C VAL A 144 -3.41 -13.21 -6.96
N ALA A 145 -2.63 -14.17 -7.50
CA ALA A 145 -2.80 -15.57 -7.12
C ALA A 145 -2.53 -15.78 -5.63
N LYS A 146 -1.53 -15.09 -5.07
CA LYS A 146 -1.21 -15.17 -3.64
C LYS A 146 -2.33 -14.65 -2.75
N ILE A 147 -2.95 -13.52 -3.11
CA ILE A 147 -4.13 -13.01 -2.40
C ILE A 147 -5.25 -14.05 -2.41
N LYS A 148 -5.55 -14.65 -3.57
CA LYS A 148 -6.61 -15.67 -3.67
C LYS A 148 -6.35 -16.89 -2.81
N GLU A 149 -5.12 -17.40 -2.80
CA GLU A 149 -4.76 -18.53 -1.93
C GLU A 149 -4.83 -18.15 -0.45
N ALA A 150 -4.33 -16.96 -0.07
CA ALA A 150 -4.42 -16.47 1.31
C ALA A 150 -5.87 -16.34 1.78
N ILE A 151 -6.78 -15.89 0.91
CA ILE A 151 -8.22 -15.83 1.22
C ILE A 151 -8.79 -17.23 1.42
N LYS A 152 -8.52 -18.18 0.51
CA LYS A 152 -9.00 -19.57 0.64
C LYS A 152 -8.55 -20.21 1.95
N GLU A 153 -7.27 -20.09 2.26
CA GLU A 153 -6.71 -20.59 3.52
C GLU A 153 -7.38 -19.96 4.73
N THR A 154 -7.54 -18.64 4.72
CA THR A 154 -8.16 -17.90 5.84
C THR A 154 -9.60 -18.36 6.04
N LEU A 155 -10.41 -18.41 4.99
CA LEU A 155 -11.79 -18.88 5.07
C LEU A 155 -11.87 -20.34 5.56
N ALA A 156 -10.98 -21.21 5.10
CA ALA A 156 -10.94 -22.60 5.55
C ALA A 156 -10.60 -22.71 7.04
N VAL A 157 -9.59 -21.98 7.51
CA VAL A 157 -9.19 -21.97 8.94
C VAL A 157 -10.31 -21.42 9.82
N GLU A 158 -10.95 -20.33 9.42
CA GLU A 158 -12.05 -19.75 10.20
C GLU A 158 -13.24 -20.71 10.32
N LEU A 159 -13.60 -21.36 9.21
CA LEU A 159 -14.69 -22.35 9.23
C LEU A 159 -14.33 -23.55 10.11
N GLN A 160 -13.12 -24.09 9.97
CA GLN A 160 -12.65 -25.22 10.80
C GLN A 160 -12.63 -24.86 12.29
N ASN A 161 -12.19 -23.65 12.64
CA ASN A 161 -12.17 -23.18 14.03
C ASN A 161 -13.59 -23.03 14.59
N GLY A 162 -14.52 -22.48 13.80
CA GLY A 162 -15.93 -22.38 14.19
C GLY A 162 -16.54 -23.74 14.51
N VAL A 163 -16.42 -24.69 13.58
CA VAL A 163 -16.93 -26.07 13.75
C VAL A 163 -16.26 -26.77 14.93
N ARG A 164 -14.95 -26.61 15.10
CA ARG A 164 -14.20 -27.20 16.23
C ARG A 164 -14.72 -26.67 17.56
N ASN A 165 -15.01 -25.37 17.66
CA ASN A 165 -15.52 -24.78 18.89
C ASN A 165 -16.90 -25.35 19.24
N ASP A 166 -17.80 -25.46 18.26
CA ASP A 166 -19.12 -26.07 18.46
C ASP A 166 -19.01 -27.51 18.96
N PHE A 167 -18.11 -28.30 18.36
CA PHE A 167 -17.82 -29.66 18.80
C PHE A 167 -17.31 -29.71 20.24
N GLN A 168 -16.39 -28.81 20.61
CA GLN A 168 -15.85 -28.75 21.97
C GLN A 168 -16.89 -28.35 23.01
N VAL A 169 -17.84 -27.47 22.67
CA VAL A 169 -18.95 -27.11 23.56
C VAL A 169 -19.84 -28.33 23.79
N MET A 170 -20.25 -29.01 22.72
CA MET A 170 -21.08 -30.22 22.80
C MET A 170 -20.44 -31.31 23.67
N MET A 171 -19.12 -31.50 23.58
CA MET A 171 -18.40 -32.49 24.38
C MET A 171 -18.28 -32.16 25.88
N LYS A 172 -18.45 -30.89 26.28
CA LYS A 172 -18.42 -30.47 27.69
C LYS A 172 -19.76 -30.63 28.38
N ASP A 173 -20.85 -30.60 27.60
CA ASP A 173 -22.21 -30.76 28.08
C ASP A 173 -22.62 -32.23 28.24
N HIS A 174 -21.69 -33.16 27.96
CA HIS A 174 -21.89 -34.60 28.01
C HIS A 174 -21.15 -35.25 29.20
#